data_AF-K1S378-F1
#
_entry.id   AF-K1S378-F1
#
_cell.length_a   1.000
_cell.length_b   1.000
_cell.length_c   1.000
_cell.angle_alpha   90.00
_cell.angle_beta   90.00
_cell.angle_gamma   90.00
#
_symmetry.space_group_name_H-M   'P 1'
#
loop_
_entity.id
_entity.type
_entity.pdbx_description
1 polymer ?
#
loop_
_entity_poly.entity_id
_entity_poly.type
_entity_poly.pdbx_seq_one_letter_code
_entity_poly.pdbx_strand_id
1 'polypeptide(L)'
;MLLTVPDIDSYNGLMHTLFTLEDLYGFRIDKLDDELCIRLDKGMGINYLTMFDMFSAWQEQAEKLKSGEITKEEYDNWRYNYPESVAFNSRK
;
A
#
# COMPACT_ATOMS: atom_id res chain seq x y z
N MET A 1 -20.92 0.26 -12.72
CA MET A 1 -19.95 1.15 -13.38
C MET A 1 -18.57 0.63 -13.04
N LEU A 2 -17.81 0.22 -14.05
CA LEU A 2 -16.41 -0.18 -13.89
C LEU A 2 -15.64 1.08 -13.51
N LEU A 3 -14.84 1.02 -12.44
CA LEU A 3 -13.87 2.06 -12.13
C LEU A 3 -13.00 2.22 -13.38
N THR A 4 -13.13 3.34 -14.08
CA THR A 4 -12.17 3.70 -15.12
C THR A 4 -10.84 3.81 -14.41
N VAL A 5 -9.95 2.84 -14.65
CA VAL A 5 -8.57 2.90 -14.18
C VAL A 5 -8.07 4.28 -14.63
N PRO A 6 -7.67 5.17 -13.70
CA PRO A 6 -7.06 6.44 -14.10
C PRO A 6 -5.92 6.12 -15.07
N ASP A 7 -5.61 7.01 -16.01
CA ASP A 7 -4.45 6.85 -16.89
C ASP A 7 -3.13 6.91 -16.08
N ILE A 8 -2.88 5.89 -15.26
CA ILE A 8 -1.72 5.74 -14.38
C ILE A 8 -0.47 5.34 -15.16
N ASP A 9 -0.62 5.05 -16.45
CA ASP A 9 0.44 4.62 -17.35
C ASP A 9 1.31 5.83 -17.79
N SER A 10 0.83 7.06 -17.58
CA SER A 10 1.61 8.29 -17.73
C SER A 10 2.10 8.83 -16.38
N TYR A 11 3.28 9.48 -16.37
CA TYR A 11 3.79 10.16 -15.17
C TYR A 11 2.80 11.19 -14.61
N ASN A 12 2.09 11.92 -15.47
CA ASN A 12 1.10 12.90 -15.04
C ASN A 12 -0.09 12.24 -14.35
N GLY A 13 -0.61 11.14 -14.90
CA GLY A 13 -1.73 10.44 -14.27
C GLY A 13 -1.33 9.68 -13.00
N LEU A 14 -0.09 9.18 -12.91
CA LEU A 14 0.49 8.71 -11.65
C LEU A 14 0.47 9.82 -10.58
N MET A 15 0.94 11.03 -10.92
CA MET A 15 0.95 12.15 -9.97
C MET A 15 -0.47 12.58 -9.56
N HIS A 16 -1.42 12.66 -10.49
CA HIS A 16 -2.82 12.94 -10.15
C HIS A 16 -3.45 11.88 -9.24
N THR A 17 -3.05 10.62 -9.41
CA THR A 17 -3.46 9.53 -8.53
C THR A 17 -2.89 9.73 -7.13
N LEU A 18 -1.60 10.06 -7.00
CA LEU A 18 -0.98 10.36 -5.70
C LEU A 18 -1.63 11.56 -4.99
N PHE A 19 -1.96 12.63 -5.72
CA PHE A 19 -2.69 13.77 -5.15
C PHE A 19 -4.07 13.36 -4.61
N THR A 20 -4.78 12.52 -5.36
CA THR A 20 -6.08 11.99 -4.92
C THR A 20 -5.94 11.14 -3.65
N LEU A 21 -4.85 10.35 -3.54
CA LEU A 21 -4.57 9.55 -2.34
C LEU A 21 -4.18 10.42 -1.13
N GLU A 22 -3.49 11.54 -1.35
CA GLU A 22 -3.22 12.54 -0.31
C GLU A 22 -4.52 13.09 0.28
N ASP A 23 -5.46 13.51 -0.57
CA ASP A 23 -6.72 14.11 -0.14
C ASP A 23 -7.67 13.10 0.53
N LEU A 24 -7.78 11.88 -0.02
CA LEU A 24 -8.76 10.89 0.43
C LEU A 24 -8.28 10.02 1.59
N TYR A 25 -7.01 9.60 1.55
CA TYR A 25 -6.47 8.58 2.45
C TYR A 25 -5.31 9.09 3.32
N GLY A 26 -4.94 10.36 3.18
CA GLY A 26 -3.94 10.99 4.04
C GLY A 26 -2.51 10.57 3.72
N PHE A 27 -2.23 10.28 2.45
CA PHE A 27 -0.85 10.10 1.99
C PHE A 27 -0.12 11.44 2.14
N ARG A 28 1.14 11.40 2.57
CA ARG A 28 2.02 12.57 2.69
C ARG A 28 3.38 12.24 2.13
N ILE A 29 3.99 13.19 1.43
CA ILE A 29 5.40 13.12 1.07
C ILE A 29 6.23 13.66 2.23
N ASP A 30 7.22 12.89 2.66
CA ASP A 30 8.19 13.31 3.67
C ASP A 30 9.62 12.88 3.25
N LYS A 31 10.60 13.24 4.07
CA LYS A 31 11.99 12.80 3.92
C LYS A 31 12.40 11.90 5.07
N LEU A 32 12.91 10.73 4.75
CA LEU A 32 13.56 9.83 5.70
C LEU A 32 14.97 9.52 5.16
N ASP A 33 16.01 9.80 5.95
CA ASP A 33 17.40 9.59 5.57
C ASP A 33 17.77 10.20 4.19
N ASP A 34 17.33 11.44 3.96
CA ASP A 34 17.47 12.20 2.69
C ASP A 34 16.74 11.61 1.46
N GLU A 35 16.01 10.50 1.62
CA GLU A 35 15.18 9.92 0.58
C GLU A 35 13.71 10.38 0.71
N LEU A 36 13.09 10.71 -0.43
CA LEU A 36 11.66 11.02 -0.47
C LEU A 36 10.85 9.75 -0.27
N CYS A 37 9.95 9.77 0.72
CA CYS A 37 9.06 8.65 1.02
C CYS A 37 7.60 9.10 1.11
N ILE A 38 6.71 8.15 0.89
CA ILE A 38 5.28 8.29 1.18
C ILE A 38 5.06 7.77 2.59
N ARG A 39 4.40 8.57 3.44
CA ARG A 39 3.94 8.14 4.76
C ARG A 39 2.45 8.43 4.95
N LEU A 40 1.88 7.78 5.96
CA LEU A 40 0.49 8.02 6.37
C LEU A 40 0.42 9.19 7.38
N ASP A 41 -0.65 9.99 7.26
CA ASP A 41 -0.94 11.09 8.18
C ASP A 41 -1.61 10.57 9.47
N LYS A 42 -0.89 10.63 10.59
CA LYS A 42 -1.40 10.23 11.92
C LYS A 42 -2.60 11.06 12.37
N GLY A 43 -2.83 12.24 11.79
CA GLY A 43 -3.97 13.11 12.10
C GLY A 43 -5.31 12.60 11.54
N MET A 44 -5.30 11.59 10.64
CA MET A 44 -6.50 11.10 9.98
C MET A 44 -7.35 10.10 10.78
N GLY A 45 -7.03 9.87 12.06
CA GLY A 45 -7.87 9.08 12.97
C GLY A 45 -8.08 7.63 12.49
N ILE A 46 -9.33 7.22 12.30
CA ILE A 46 -9.68 5.84 11.91
C ILE A 46 -9.08 5.48 10.54
N ASN A 47 -9.06 6.41 9.58
CA ASN A 47 -8.46 6.16 8.27
C ASN A 47 -6.97 5.83 8.37
N TYR A 48 -6.25 6.49 9.28
CA TYR A 48 -4.85 6.17 9.55
C TYR A 48 -4.70 4.73 10.05
N LEU A 49 -5.52 4.30 11.02
CA LEU A 49 -5.42 2.95 11.58
C LEU A 49 -5.71 1.88 10.52
N THR A 50 -6.76 2.05 9.71
CA THR A 50 -7.07 1.12 8.63
C THR A 50 -5.93 1.03 7.62
N MET A 51 -5.42 2.17 7.15
CA MET A 51 -4.30 2.19 6.19
C MET A 51 -3.02 1.62 6.79
N PHE A 52 -2.77 1.86 8.08
CA PHE A 52 -1.63 1.33 8.80
C PHE A 52 -1.65 -0.20 8.84
N ASP A 53 -2.79 -0.82 9.12
CA ASP A 53 -2.93 -2.29 9.11
C ASP A 53 -2.69 -2.86 7.71
N MET A 54 -3.26 -2.21 6.67
CA MET A 54 -3.06 -2.61 5.28
C MET A 54 -1.59 -2.53 4.86
N PHE A 55 -0.91 -1.43 5.22
CA PHE A 55 0.50 -1.21 4.90
C PHE A 55 1.41 -2.16 5.69
N SER A 56 1.08 -2.44 6.95
CA SER A 56 1.83 -3.39 7.78
C SER A 56 1.76 -4.79 7.20
N ALA A 57 0.58 -5.24 6.77
CA ALA A 57 0.42 -6.52 6.09
C ALA A 57 1.25 -6.60 4.79
N TRP A 58 1.28 -5.51 4.02
CA TRP A 58 2.11 -5.44 2.82
C TRP A 58 3.61 -5.47 3.16
N GLN A 59 4.06 -4.69 4.15
CA GLN A 59 5.44 -4.66 4.60
C GLN A 59 5.91 -6.06 5.02
N GLU A 60 5.12 -6.78 5.82
CA GLU A 60 5.45 -8.13 6.28
C GLU A 60 5.71 -9.07 5.10
N GLN A 61 4.85 -9.06 4.08
CA GLN A 61 5.03 -9.91 2.89
C GLN A 61 6.25 -9.49 2.07
N ALA A 62 6.54 -8.20 1.96
CA ALA A 62 7.73 -7.71 1.28
C ALA A 62 9.02 -8.12 2.03
N GLU A 63 9.00 -8.10 3.36
CA GLU A 63 10.10 -8.56 4.20
C GLU A 63 10.31 -10.08 4.08
N LYS A 64 9.24 -10.87 4.06
CA LYS A 64 9.27 -12.32 3.80
C LYS A 64 9.88 -12.64 2.43
N LEU A 65 9.53 -11.86 1.40
CA LEU A 65 10.14 -12.01 0.08
C LEU A 65 11.63 -11.65 0.12
N LYS A 66 11.99 -10.56 0.81
CA LYS A 66 13.39 -10.11 0.93
C LYS A 66 14.27 -11.10 1.72
N SER A 67 13.72 -11.75 2.74
CA SER A 67 14.42 -12.77 3.54
C SER A 67 14.52 -14.13 2.84
N GLY A 68 13.71 -14.34 1.78
CA GLY A 68 13.60 -15.62 1.10
C GLY A 68 12.67 -16.62 1.78
N GLU A 69 11.85 -16.19 2.75
CA GLU A 69 10.81 -17.01 3.38
C GLU A 69 9.70 -17.39 2.40
N ILE A 70 9.38 -16.48 1.46
CA ILE A 70 8.45 -16.73 0.37
C ILE A 70 9.11 -16.46 -0.98
N THR A 71 8.62 -17.14 -2.00
CA THR A 71 9.00 -16.94 -3.39
C THR A 71 8.32 -15.70 -3.99
N LYS A 72 8.85 -15.24 -5.12
CA LYS A 72 8.24 -14.15 -5.89
C LYS A 72 6.82 -14.50 -6.35
N GLU A 73 6.58 -15.76 -6.70
CA GLU A 73 5.26 -16.26 -7.12
C GLU A 73 4.25 -16.23 -5.96
N GLU A 74 4.64 -16.66 -4.77
CA GLU A 74 3.78 -16.59 -3.58
C GLU A 74 3.44 -15.15 -3.20
N TYR A 75 4.42 -14.24 -3.28
CA TYR A 75 4.19 -12.81 -3.06
C TYR A 75 3.25 -12.19 -4.11
N ASP A 76 3.42 -12.55 -5.39
CA ASP A 76 2.55 -12.07 -6.46
C ASP A 76 1.13 -12.63 -6.30
N ASN A 77 1.00 -13.91 -5.97
CA ASN A 77 -0.28 -14.53 -5.64
C ASN A 77 -0.96 -13.86 -4.44
N TRP A 78 -0.20 -13.50 -3.39
CA TRP A 78 -0.75 -12.74 -2.26
C TRP A 78 -1.31 -11.37 -2.70
N ARG A 79 -0.61 -10.65 -3.57
CA ARG A 79 -1.06 -9.35 -4.11
C ARG A 79 -2.32 -9.48 -4.96
N TYR A 80 -2.42 -10.52 -5.80
CA TYR A 80 -3.60 -10.76 -6.63
C TYR A 80 -4.85 -11.15 -5.83
N ASN A 81 -4.68 -11.78 -4.66
CA ASN A 81 -5.78 -12.25 -3.81
C ASN A 81 -6.01 -11.37 -2.56
N TYR A 82 -5.44 -10.16 -2.51
CA TYR A 82 -5.69 -9.21 -1.43
C TYR A 82 -7.11 -8.62 -1.54
N PRO A 83 -7.88 -8.46 -0.44
CA PRO A 83 -7.53 -8.64 0.98
C PRO A 83 -7.83 -10.04 1.55
N GLU A 84 -8.38 -10.97 0.76
CA GLU A 84 -8.79 -12.31 1.26
C GLU A 84 -7.63 -13.06 1.92
N SER A 85 -6.41 -12.81 1.46
CA SER A 85 -5.18 -13.33 2.06
C SER A 85 -4.85 -12.77 3.47
N VAL A 86 -5.26 -11.54 3.81
CA VAL A 86 -5.04 -10.94 5.14
C VAL A 86 -5.91 -11.62 6.19
N ALA A 87 -7.17 -11.94 5.85
CA ALA A 87 -8.09 -12.62 6.75
C ALA A 87 -7.61 -14.02 7.18
N PHE A 88 -6.72 -14.64 6.41
CA PHE A 88 -6.09 -15.92 6.74
C PHE A 88 -4.98 -15.77 7.80
N ASN A 89 -4.28 -14.63 7.82
CA ASN A 89 -3.21 -14.34 8.78
C ASN A 89 -3.75 -13.80 10.12
N SER A 90 -4.93 -13.17 10.14
CA SER A 90 -5.57 -12.67 11.37
C SER A 90 -6.22 -13.76 12.24
N ARG A 91 -6.21 -15.03 11.81
CA ARG A 91 -6.85 -16.18 12.49
C ARG A 91 -5.87 -17.14 13.17
N LYS A 92 -4.62 -16.73 13.40
CA LYS A 92 -3.64 -17.52 14.16
C LYS A 92 -3.38 -16.93 15.54
#